data_AF-A0A2E4YXM8-F1
#
_entry.id   AF-A0A2E4YXM8-F1
#
_cell.length_a   1.000
_cell.length_b   1.000
_cell.length_c   1.000
_cell.angle_alpha   90.00
_cell.angle_beta   90.00
_cell.angle_gamma   90.00
#
_symmetry.space_group_name_H-M   'P 1'
#
loop_
_entity.id
_entity.type
_entity.pdbx_description
1 polymer ?
#
loop_
_entity_poly.entity_id
_entity_poly.type
_entity_poly.pdbx_seq_one_letter_code
_entity_poly.pdbx_strand_id
1 'polypeptide(L)'
;MSGQSGDGKDGDFEYNQRTAKKVMKDHGLTQKDALIDEAKHHDANEDKFLNRKELESAAEAINAGESKADGGGATAEDIAKYAPKDDGAEVPCPISGCSAMVPGNAGFCPSCGESFN
;
A
#
# COMPACT_ATOMS: atom_id res chain seq x y z
N MET A 1 29.41 -27.61 -5.27
CA MET A 1 28.12 -27.02 -5.67
C MET A 1 27.75 -26.03 -4.58
N SER A 2 27.88 -24.74 -4.84
CA SER A 2 27.68 -23.69 -3.84
C SER A 2 26.19 -23.57 -3.56
N GLY A 3 25.73 -24.20 -2.48
CA GLY A 3 24.38 -24.04 -1.98
C GLY A 3 24.20 -22.60 -1.54
N GLN A 4 23.58 -21.78 -2.37
CA GLN A 4 23.04 -20.49 -1.96
C GLN A 4 21.75 -20.80 -1.18
N SER A 5 21.90 -21.35 0.03
CA SER A 5 20.77 -21.57 0.92
C SER A 5 20.27 -20.20 1.39
N GLY A 6 18.98 -19.94 1.19
CA GLY A 6 18.35 -18.73 1.71
C GLY A 6 18.22 -18.82 3.22
N ASP A 7 18.54 -17.73 3.93
CA ASP A 7 18.26 -17.65 5.37
C ASP A 7 16.74 -17.48 5.63
N GLY A 8 15.94 -17.13 4.61
CA GLY A 8 14.50 -16.94 4.68
C GLY A 8 13.77 -17.73 3.60
N LYS A 9 12.54 -18.14 3.90
CA LYS A 9 11.68 -18.88 2.97
C LYS A 9 10.26 -18.35 3.05
N ASP A 10 9.62 -18.17 1.90
CA ASP A 10 8.21 -17.80 1.76
C ASP A 10 7.55 -18.75 0.75
N GLY A 11 6.72 -19.68 1.25
CA GLY A 11 6.18 -20.77 0.45
C GLY A 11 7.28 -21.68 -0.11
N ASP A 12 7.37 -21.75 -1.44
CA ASP A 12 8.39 -22.52 -2.16
C ASP A 12 9.63 -21.70 -2.53
N PHE A 13 9.58 -20.37 -2.31
CA PHE A 13 10.65 -19.45 -2.65
C PHE A 13 11.60 -19.23 -1.48
N GLU A 14 12.90 -19.30 -1.73
CA GLU A 14 13.96 -19.00 -0.78
C GLU A 14 14.57 -17.63 -1.07
N TYR A 15 15.08 -16.94 -0.04
CA TYR A 15 15.73 -15.64 -0.21
C TYR A 15 16.72 -15.36 0.92
N ASN A 16 17.69 -14.49 0.64
CA ASN A 16 18.60 -14.01 1.67
C ASN A 16 17.98 -12.85 2.45
N GLN A 17 17.65 -13.07 3.73
CA GLN A 17 17.04 -12.04 4.58
C GLN A 17 17.88 -10.76 4.70
N ARG A 18 19.22 -10.86 4.68
CA ARG A 18 20.09 -9.68 4.76
C ARG A 18 20.01 -8.87 3.49
N THR A 19 19.97 -9.55 2.35
CA THR A 19 19.79 -8.92 1.03
C THR A 19 18.43 -8.23 0.96
N ALA A 20 17.34 -8.92 1.30
CA ALA A 20 16.00 -8.33 1.34
C ALA A 20 15.94 -7.09 2.24
N LYS A 21 16.44 -7.16 3.48
CA LYS A 21 16.51 -6.00 4.38
C LYS A 21 17.34 -4.84 3.82
N LYS A 22 18.44 -5.13 3.12
CA LYS A 22 19.29 -4.11 2.51
C LYS A 22 18.54 -3.40 1.38
N VAL A 23 17.91 -4.15 0.49
CA VAL A 23 17.08 -3.62 -0.61
C VAL A 23 15.94 -2.78 -0.06
N MET A 24 15.23 -3.27 0.96
CA MET A 24 14.17 -2.50 1.62
C MET A 24 14.68 -1.15 2.14
N LYS A 25 15.83 -1.14 2.82
CA LYS A 25 16.42 0.09 3.35
C LYS A 25 16.84 1.06 2.25
N ASP A 26 17.38 0.55 1.15
CA ASP A 26 17.86 1.36 0.02
C ASP A 26 16.70 2.05 -0.71
N HIS A 27 15.59 1.33 -0.88
CA HIS A 27 14.38 1.80 -1.57
C HIS A 27 13.31 2.40 -0.63
N GLY A 28 13.58 2.49 0.68
CA GLY A 28 12.63 3.05 1.65
C GLY A 28 11.39 2.20 1.93
N LEU A 29 11.44 0.89 1.65
CA LEU A 29 10.34 -0.04 1.88
C LEU A 29 10.23 -0.44 3.35
N THR A 30 9.00 -0.49 3.85
CA THR A 30 8.69 -0.93 5.22
C THR A 30 8.13 -2.35 5.24
N GLN A 31 7.54 -2.81 4.15
CA GLN A 31 6.85 -4.10 4.04
C GLN A 31 7.77 -5.15 3.40
N LYS A 32 8.30 -6.06 4.22
CA LYS A 32 9.14 -7.16 3.72
C LYS A 32 8.30 -8.11 2.90
N ASP A 33 7.13 -8.48 3.39
CA ASP A 33 6.23 -9.43 2.74
C ASP A 33 5.80 -8.92 1.36
N ALA A 34 5.49 -7.63 1.20
CA ALA A 34 5.21 -7.03 -0.11
C ALA A 34 6.40 -7.12 -1.08
N LEU A 35 7.62 -6.87 -0.59
CA LEU A 35 8.83 -7.01 -1.39
C LEU A 35 9.07 -8.45 -1.85
N ILE A 36 8.90 -9.41 -0.95
CA ILE A 36 9.09 -10.83 -1.26
C ILE A 36 8.00 -11.31 -2.21
N ASP A 37 6.76 -10.88 -2.02
CA ASP A 37 5.65 -11.27 -2.87
C ASP A 37 5.84 -10.76 -4.30
N GLU A 38 6.18 -9.47 -4.46
CA GLU A 38 6.49 -8.90 -5.76
C GLU A 38 7.69 -9.59 -6.40
N ALA A 39 8.76 -9.86 -5.64
CA ALA A 39 9.95 -10.53 -6.17
C ALA A 39 9.67 -11.91 -6.79
N LYS A 40 8.63 -12.64 -6.33
CA LYS A 40 8.21 -13.91 -6.96
C LYS A 40 7.75 -13.73 -8.41
N HIS A 41 7.21 -12.56 -8.76
CA HIS A 41 6.80 -12.24 -10.12
C HIS A 41 7.99 -11.86 -11.02
N HIS A 42 9.13 -11.55 -10.41
CA HIS A 42 10.37 -11.20 -11.09
C HIS A 42 11.39 -12.36 -11.12
N ASP A 43 10.96 -13.59 -10.81
CA ASP A 43 11.80 -14.80 -10.80
C ASP A 43 12.21 -15.20 -12.24
N ALA A 44 13.25 -14.57 -12.76
CA ALA A 44 13.61 -14.63 -14.19
C ALA A 44 14.34 -15.93 -14.55
N ASN A 45 14.96 -16.57 -13.57
CA ASN A 45 15.74 -17.78 -13.73
C ASN A 45 15.03 -19.04 -13.22
N GLU A 46 13.78 -18.93 -12.77
CA GLU A 46 12.90 -20.05 -12.36
C GLU A 46 13.54 -20.98 -11.31
N ASP A 47 14.52 -20.47 -10.54
CA ASP A 47 15.23 -21.23 -9.53
C ASP A 47 14.57 -21.13 -8.15
N LYS A 48 13.48 -20.36 -8.06
CA LYS A 48 12.70 -20.16 -6.83
C LYS A 48 13.57 -19.59 -5.72
N PHE A 49 14.62 -18.85 -6.08
CA PHE A 49 15.51 -18.21 -5.14
C PHE A 49 15.60 -16.72 -5.47
N LEU A 50 14.97 -15.90 -4.63
CA LEU A 50 14.90 -14.46 -4.83
C LEU A 50 16.26 -13.84 -4.52
N ASN A 51 17.02 -13.62 -5.58
CA ASN A 51 18.31 -12.97 -5.56
C ASN A 51 18.17 -11.46 -5.39
N ARG A 52 19.30 -10.81 -5.15
CA ARG A 52 19.36 -9.35 -5.03
C ARG A 52 18.71 -8.63 -6.21
N LYS A 53 18.98 -9.06 -7.45
CA LYS A 53 18.44 -8.41 -8.65
C LYS A 53 16.91 -8.46 -8.71
N GLU A 54 16.33 -9.58 -8.31
CA GLU A 54 14.88 -9.82 -8.37
C GLU A 54 14.19 -9.01 -7.26
N LEU A 55 14.81 -8.97 -6.07
CA LEU A 55 14.40 -8.09 -4.98
C LEU A 55 14.52 -6.61 -5.36
N GLU A 56 15.61 -6.17 -6.00
CA GLU A 56 15.77 -4.79 -6.46
C GLU A 56 14.72 -4.43 -7.50
N SER A 57 14.47 -5.31 -8.49
CA SER A 57 13.43 -5.10 -9.50
C SER A 57 12.04 -4.99 -8.89
N ALA A 58 11.73 -5.84 -7.91
CA ALA A 58 10.49 -5.77 -7.15
C ALA A 58 10.39 -4.48 -6.33
N ALA A 59 11.47 -4.06 -5.68
CA ALA A 59 11.49 -2.83 -4.92
C ALA A 59 11.27 -1.59 -5.79
N GLU A 60 11.84 -1.58 -7.00
CA GLU A 60 11.61 -0.56 -8.01
C GLU A 60 10.15 -0.56 -8.47
N ALA A 61 9.55 -1.72 -8.74
CA ALA A 61 8.14 -1.84 -9.10
C ALA A 61 7.23 -1.29 -7.99
N ILE A 62 7.53 -1.61 -6.73
CA ILE A 62 6.79 -1.11 -5.56
C ILE A 62 6.91 0.41 -5.43
N ASN A 63 8.12 0.95 -5.57
CA ASN A 63 8.36 2.38 -5.43
C ASN A 63 7.84 3.20 -6.63
N ALA A 64 7.81 2.61 -7.82
CA ALA A 64 7.20 3.18 -9.01
C ALA A 64 5.66 3.16 -8.97
N GLY A 65 5.05 2.47 -7.99
CA GLY A 65 3.61 2.27 -7.92
C GLY A 65 3.06 1.29 -8.96
N GLU A 66 3.95 0.57 -9.65
CA GLU A 66 3.61 -0.47 -10.63
C GLU A 66 3.27 -1.81 -9.96
N SER A 67 3.60 -1.95 -8.68
CA SER A 67 3.24 -3.15 -7.93
C SER A 67 1.73 -3.27 -7.84
N LYS A 68 1.20 -4.31 -8.49
CA LYS A 68 -0.22 -4.67 -8.47
C LYS A 68 -0.58 -5.30 -7.12
N ALA A 69 -0.37 -4.55 -6.05
CA ALA A 69 -1.01 -4.72 -4.75
C ALA A 69 -1.79 -3.42 -4.52
N ASP A 70 -2.98 -3.24 -5.10
CA ASP A 70 -4.22 -3.87 -4.60
C ASP A 70 -4.02 -4.94 -3.51
N GLY A 71 -3.40 -4.48 -2.42
CA GLY A 71 -3.25 -5.14 -1.14
C GLY A 71 -3.75 -4.21 -0.04
N GLY A 72 -4.79 -3.44 -0.33
CA GLY A 72 -5.79 -3.19 0.69
C GLY A 72 -6.36 -4.55 1.07
N GLY A 73 -6.35 -4.87 2.36
CA GLY A 73 -7.24 -5.91 2.85
C GLY A 73 -8.69 -5.51 2.55
N ALA A 74 -9.23 -5.97 1.43
CA ALA A 74 -10.67 -6.02 1.14
C ALA A 74 -10.86 -6.92 -0.09
N THR A 75 -11.20 -8.18 0.15
CA THR A 75 -11.70 -9.08 -0.88
C THR A 75 -12.93 -8.45 -1.55
N ALA A 76 -13.12 -8.69 -2.85
CA ALA A 76 -14.24 -8.19 -3.63
C ALA A 76 -15.64 -8.67 -3.17
N GLU A 77 -15.71 -9.58 -2.19
CA GLU A 77 -16.95 -9.95 -1.50
C GLU A 77 -17.26 -9.08 -0.26
N ASP A 78 -16.31 -8.27 0.22
CA ASP A 78 -16.52 -7.32 1.34
C ASP A 78 -16.76 -5.87 0.85
N ILE A 79 -16.55 -5.59 -0.44
CA ILE A 79 -16.84 -4.29 -1.08
C ILE A 79 -18.35 -3.95 -1.07
N ALA A 80 -19.21 -4.92 -0.75
CA ALA A 80 -20.65 -4.69 -0.58
C ALA A 80 -21.05 -4.24 0.84
N LYS A 81 -20.15 -4.28 1.85
CA LYS A 81 -20.51 -3.92 3.23
C LYS A 81 -19.87 -2.62 3.74
N TYR A 82 -18.69 -2.26 3.22
CA TYR A 82 -18.03 -0.99 3.50
C TYR A 82 -17.82 -0.18 2.21
N ALA A 83 -18.88 -0.01 1.43
CA ALA A 83 -19.03 1.27 0.75
C ALA A 83 -19.03 2.33 1.87
N PRO A 84 -18.05 3.25 1.97
CA PRO A 84 -18.34 4.50 2.64
C PRO A 84 -19.55 5.01 1.88
N LYS A 85 -20.70 5.06 2.57
CA LYS A 85 -21.85 5.77 2.06
C LYS A 85 -21.31 7.12 1.63
N ASP A 86 -21.64 7.44 0.40
CA ASP A 86 -21.70 8.77 -0.12
C ASP A 86 -22.58 9.62 0.82
N ASP A 87 -22.03 9.98 1.99
CA ASP A 87 -22.49 11.05 2.88
C ASP A 87 -21.65 12.31 2.59
N GLY A 88 -21.09 12.38 1.38
CA GLY A 88 -20.47 13.55 0.76
C GLY A 88 -21.51 14.54 0.22
N ALA A 89 -22.70 14.60 0.82
CA ALA A 89 -23.59 15.73 0.58
C ALA A 89 -22.94 16.96 1.21
N GLU A 90 -22.19 17.69 0.39
CA GLU A 90 -21.68 19.01 0.73
C GLU A 90 -22.90 19.93 0.89
N VAL A 91 -23.22 20.26 2.14
CA VAL A 91 -24.33 21.16 2.45
C VAL A 91 -23.79 22.59 2.51
N PRO A 92 -24.61 23.58 2.12
CA PRO A 92 -24.24 24.97 2.37
C PRO A 92 -24.06 25.19 3.88
N CYS A 93 -23.03 25.94 4.25
CA CYS A 93 -22.78 26.31 5.63
C CYS A 93 -24.02 27.01 6.21
N PRO A 94 -24.50 26.61 7.41
CA PRO A 94 -25.70 27.19 8.01
C PRO A 94 -25.49 28.61 8.55
N ILE A 95 -24.25 29.12 8.55
CA ILE A 95 -23.92 30.45 9.06
C ILE A 95 -24.35 31.51 8.04
N SER A 96 -25.24 32.41 8.48
CA SER A 96 -25.72 33.53 7.66
C SER A 96 -24.56 34.37 7.13
N GLY A 97 -24.42 34.46 5.80
CA GLY A 97 -23.34 35.16 5.12
C GLY A 97 -22.15 34.29 4.69
N CYS A 98 -22.13 33.00 5.06
CA CYS A 98 -21.12 32.05 4.61
C CYS A 98 -21.68 31.16 3.48
N SER A 99 -21.25 31.38 2.24
CA SER A 99 -21.64 30.54 1.08
C SER A 99 -20.73 29.33 0.86
N ALA A 100 -19.90 28.98 1.86
CA ALA A 100 -19.02 27.83 1.78
C ALA A 100 -19.80 26.53 1.85
N MET A 101 -19.34 25.54 1.11
CA MET A 101 -19.85 24.18 1.16
C MET A 101 -19.06 23.41 2.22
N VAL A 102 -19.76 22.70 3.10
CA VAL A 102 -19.15 21.93 4.20
C VAL A 102 -19.71 20.52 4.19
N PRO A 103 -18.95 19.53 4.70
CA PRO A 103 -19.49 18.18 4.89
C PRO A 103 -20.78 18.24 5.73
N GLY A 104 -21.82 17.50 5.36
CA GLY A 104 -23.10 17.47 6.08
C GLY A 104 -23.00 17.10 7.57
N ASN A 105 -21.90 16.46 7.98
CA ASN A 105 -21.59 16.11 9.37
C ASN A 105 -20.47 16.95 9.99
N ALA A 106 -20.00 18.00 9.30
CA ALA A 106 -18.99 18.88 9.88
C ALA A 106 -19.60 19.63 11.07
N GLY A 107 -18.90 19.64 12.20
CA GLY A 107 -19.24 20.52 13.33
C GLY A 107 -18.53 21.87 13.26
N PHE A 108 -17.88 22.17 12.13
CA PHE A 108 -17.01 23.33 11.97
C PHE A 108 -16.85 23.71 10.49
N CYS A 109 -16.96 25.00 10.18
CA CYS A 109 -16.70 25.51 8.84
C CYS A 109 -15.31 26.14 8.79
N PRO A 110 -14.38 25.61 7.97
CA PRO A 110 -13.05 26.19 7.82
C PRO A 110 -13.04 27.53 7.07
N SER A 111 -14.14 27.91 6.40
CA SER A 111 -14.22 29.17 5.66
C SER A 111 -14.60 30.36 6.53
N CYS A 112 -15.53 30.20 7.47
CA CYS A 112 -15.91 31.26 8.41
C CYS A 112 -15.35 31.07 9.83
N GLY A 113 -14.79 29.90 10.15
CA GLY A 113 -14.19 29.61 11.46
C GLY A 113 -15.19 29.33 12.57
N GLU A 114 -16.47 29.17 12.25
CA GLU A 114 -17.53 28.92 13.23
C GLU A 114 -17.82 27.43 13.37
N SER A 115 -18.03 26.99 14.62
CA SER A 115 -18.50 25.64 14.95
C SER A 115 -20.03 25.57 15.04
N PHE A 116 -20.63 24.53 14.48
CA PHE A 116 -22.07 24.23 14.52
C PHE A 116 -22.27 22.84 15.14
N ASN A 117 -23.40 22.64 15.82
CA ASN A 117 -23.76 21.40 16.51
C ASN A 117 -25.09 20.90 15.96
#